data_AF-A0A1C0SQR0-F1
#
_entry.id   AF-A0A1C0SQR0-F1
#
_cell.length_a   1.000
_cell.length_b   1.000
_cell.length_c   1.000
_cell.angle_alpha   90.00
_cell.angle_beta   90.00
_cell.angle_gamma   90.00
#
_symmetry.space_group_name_H-M   'P 1'
#
loop_
_entity.id
_entity.type
_entity.pdbx_description
1 polymer ?
#
loop_
_entity_poly.entity_id
_entity_poly.type
_entity_poly.pdbx_seq_one_letter_code
_entity_poly.pdbx_strand_id
1 'polypeptide(L)'
;MQIRALALSAIALFSTGPSFAALAPNYQRANELTAIISAVAAAVPKYPIDKIISQGRDRYTVVAGQCTVIARIVGLPSKPGLVGPRLFKVELDRPRCD
;
A
#
# COMPACT_ATOMS: atom_id res chain seq x y z
N MET A 1 49.51 21.96 6.30
CA MET A 1 48.28 22.35 5.56
C MET A 1 47.43 21.13 5.12
N GLN A 2 47.58 19.95 5.74
CA GLN A 2 46.81 18.72 5.37
C GLN A 2 45.73 18.32 6.38
N ILE A 3 45.85 18.70 7.65
CA ILE A 3 44.91 18.31 8.72
C ILE A 3 43.53 18.98 8.55
N ARG A 4 43.49 20.20 7.99
CA ARG A 4 42.23 20.91 7.71
C ARG A 4 41.40 20.27 6.59
N ALA A 5 42.05 19.66 5.60
CA ALA A 5 41.36 18.99 4.50
C ALA A 5 40.67 17.69 4.96
N LEU A 6 41.27 16.97 5.91
CA LEU A 6 40.71 15.74 6.49
C LEU A 6 39.47 16.00 7.36
N ALA A 7 39.46 17.10 8.12
CA ALA A 7 38.34 17.46 8.99
C ALA A 7 37.08 17.85 8.21
N LEU A 8 37.21 18.47 7.02
CA LEU A 8 36.07 18.83 6.17
C LEU A 8 35.41 17.61 5.52
N SER A 9 36.19 16.59 5.17
CA SER A 9 35.66 15.36 4.56
C SER A 9 34.81 14.53 5.53
N ALA A 10 35.12 14.56 6.82
CA ALA A 10 34.40 13.79 7.84
C ALA A 10 32.98 14.33 8.10
N ILE A 11 32.75 15.64 7.93
CA ILE A 11 31.44 16.27 8.20
C ILE A 11 30.44 15.99 7.06
N ALA A 12 30.92 15.82 5.82
CA ALA A 12 30.08 15.56 4.66
C ALA A 12 29.41 14.16 4.66
N LEU A 13 29.95 13.20 5.42
CA LEU A 13 29.41 11.84 5.50
C LEU A 13 28.19 11.72 6.42
N PHE A 14 28.00 12.66 7.35
CA PHE A 14 26.87 12.64 8.31
C PHE A 14 25.61 13.35 7.81
N SER A 15 25.62 13.97 6.62
CA SER A 15 24.46 14.67 6.07
C SER A 15 23.53 13.81 5.22
N THR A 16 23.66 12.48 5.25
CA THR A 16 22.74 11.56 4.59
C THR A 16 21.46 11.43 5.41
N GLY A 17 20.53 12.37 5.21
CA GLY A 17 19.17 12.24 5.73
C GLY A 17 18.46 11.00 5.17
N PRO A 18 17.50 10.40 5.91
CA PRO A 18 16.77 9.23 5.43
C PRO A 18 15.97 9.60 4.18
N SER A 19 16.42 9.12 3.03
CA SER A 19 15.64 9.15 1.80
C SER A 19 14.59 8.04 1.88
N PHE A 20 13.39 8.37 2.38
CA PHE A 20 12.26 7.47 2.21
C PHE A 20 11.84 7.50 0.74
N ALA A 21 12.18 6.44 0.01
CA ALA A 21 11.76 6.29 -1.37
C ALA A 21 10.21 6.27 -1.41
N ALA A 22 9.62 7.22 -2.12
CA ALA A 22 8.22 7.10 -2.53
C ALA A 22 8.09 5.79 -3.31
N LEU A 23 7.25 4.87 -2.82
CA LEU A 23 7.08 3.57 -3.45
C LEU A 23 6.55 3.77 -4.88
N ALA A 24 7.16 3.09 -5.84
CA ALA A 24 6.73 3.21 -7.23
C ALA A 24 5.25 2.78 -7.40
N PRO A 25 4.46 3.45 -8.27
CA PRO A 25 3.01 3.27 -8.33
C PRO A 25 2.53 1.82 -8.48
N ASN A 26 3.21 1.00 -9.29
CA ASN A 26 2.84 -0.40 -9.49
C ASN A 26 3.05 -1.25 -8.23
N TYR A 27 4.10 -0.97 -7.44
CA TYR A 27 4.34 -1.66 -6.17
C TYR A 27 3.32 -1.23 -5.10
N GLN A 28 2.92 0.04 -5.09
CA GLN A 28 1.82 0.49 -4.24
C GLN A 28 0.52 -0.26 -4.59
N ARG A 29 0.21 -0.40 -5.88
CA ARG A 29 -0.97 -1.16 -6.34
C ARG A 29 -0.89 -2.65 -5.97
N ALA A 30 0.29 -3.27 -6.05
CA ALA A 30 0.47 -4.65 -5.60
C ALA A 30 0.18 -4.80 -4.09
N ASN A 31 0.69 -3.89 -3.25
CA ASN A 31 0.43 -3.90 -1.81
C ASN A 31 -1.07 -3.73 -1.49
N GLU A 32 -1.73 -2.83 -2.20
CA GLU A 32 -3.17 -2.60 -2.09
C GLU A 32 -3.99 -3.83 -2.49
N LEU A 33 -3.65 -4.50 -3.59
CA LEU A 33 -4.32 -5.74 -4.01
C LEU A 33 -4.09 -6.88 -3.01
N THR A 34 -2.88 -7.01 -2.47
CA THR A 34 -2.59 -7.98 -1.39
C THR A 34 -3.47 -7.73 -0.17
N ALA A 35 -3.64 -6.46 0.25
CA ALA A 35 -4.51 -6.11 1.35
C ALA A 35 -6.00 -6.44 1.07
N ILE A 36 -6.46 -6.22 -0.17
CA ILE A 36 -7.82 -6.60 -0.62
C ILE A 36 -7.98 -8.13 -0.53
N ILE A 37 -7.01 -8.90 -1.04
CA ILE A 37 -7.01 -10.36 -0.99
C ILE A 37 -7.15 -10.85 0.45
N SER A 38 -6.30 -10.36 1.35
CA SER A 38 -6.34 -10.75 2.77
C SER A 38 -7.67 -10.39 3.44
N ALA A 39 -8.19 -9.18 3.20
CA ALA A 39 -9.44 -8.74 3.79
C ALA A 39 -10.64 -9.58 3.30
N VAL A 40 -10.71 -9.86 2.00
CA VAL A 40 -11.81 -10.67 1.43
C VAL A 40 -11.70 -12.12 1.86
N ALA A 41 -10.50 -12.70 1.90
CA ALA A 41 -10.30 -14.06 2.40
C ALA A 41 -10.78 -14.22 3.86
N ALA A 42 -10.57 -13.21 4.70
CA ALA A 42 -11.10 -13.19 6.05
C ALA A 42 -12.63 -13.03 6.11
N ALA A 43 -13.21 -12.22 5.21
CA ALA A 43 -14.65 -11.97 5.16
C ALA A 43 -15.47 -13.13 4.58
N VAL A 44 -14.88 -13.91 3.65
CA VAL A 44 -15.53 -15.03 2.95
C VAL A 44 -14.59 -16.25 2.96
N PRO A 45 -14.33 -16.87 4.13
CA PRO A 45 -13.30 -17.92 4.26
C PRO A 45 -13.67 -19.24 3.57
N LYS A 46 -14.95 -19.43 3.22
CA LYS A 46 -15.45 -20.66 2.60
C LYS A 46 -15.12 -20.78 1.11
N TYR A 47 -14.95 -19.65 0.41
CA TYR A 47 -14.80 -19.64 -1.03
C TYR A 47 -13.45 -19.03 -1.45
N PRO A 48 -12.70 -19.66 -2.36
CA PRO A 48 -11.46 -19.08 -2.88
C PRO A 48 -11.76 -17.84 -3.72
N ILE A 49 -10.82 -16.89 -3.77
CA ILE A 49 -10.92 -15.72 -4.63
C ILE A 49 -10.59 -16.13 -6.07
N ASP A 50 -11.53 -15.93 -6.98
CA ASP A 50 -11.37 -16.29 -8.41
C ASP A 50 -10.84 -15.12 -9.24
N LYS A 51 -11.32 -13.90 -8.97
CA LYS A 51 -10.91 -12.71 -9.70
C LYS A 51 -11.15 -11.41 -8.93
N ILE A 52 -10.31 -10.43 -9.23
CA ILE A 52 -10.41 -9.06 -8.74
C ILE A 52 -10.51 -8.14 -9.95
N ILE A 53 -11.59 -7.36 -10.01
CA ILE A 53 -11.89 -6.45 -11.13
C ILE A 53 -11.84 -5.03 -10.60
N SER A 54 -10.93 -4.21 -11.16
CA SER A 54 -10.89 -2.78 -10.86
C SER A 54 -12.11 -2.09 -11.47
N GLN A 55 -12.84 -1.32 -10.65
CA GLN A 55 -13.93 -0.46 -11.07
C GLN A 55 -13.48 1.01 -11.17
N GLY A 56 -12.16 1.26 -11.02
CA GLY A 56 -11.59 2.60 -10.91
C GLY A 56 -11.84 3.26 -9.56
N ARG A 57 -11.22 4.43 -9.34
CA ARG A 57 -11.36 5.23 -8.10
C ARG A 57 -11.21 4.39 -6.82
N ASP A 58 -10.20 3.53 -6.78
CA ASP A 58 -9.88 2.71 -5.60
C ASP A 58 -10.99 1.74 -5.17
N ARG A 59 -11.90 1.40 -6.10
CA ARG A 59 -12.98 0.42 -5.90
C ARG A 59 -12.73 -0.84 -6.72
N TYR A 60 -12.98 -1.98 -6.09
CA TYR A 60 -12.76 -3.30 -6.68
C TYR A 60 -13.96 -4.20 -6.44
N THR A 61 -14.34 -4.96 -7.46
CA THR A 61 -15.26 -6.08 -7.32
C THR A 61 -14.43 -7.35 -7.21
N VAL A 62 -14.57 -8.05 -6.09
CA VAL A 62 -13.88 -9.31 -5.83
C VAL A 62 -14.91 -10.42 -5.90
N VAL A 63 -14.65 -11.41 -6.75
CA VAL A 63 -15.48 -12.60 -6.88
C VAL A 63 -14.75 -13.75 -6.19
N ALA A 64 -15.43 -14.40 -5.26
CA ALA A 64 -14.94 -15.53 -4.50
C ALA A 64 -15.98 -16.65 -4.51
N GLY A 65 -15.83 -17.62 -5.41
CA GLY A 65 -16.81 -18.67 -5.69
C GLY A 65 -18.17 -18.07 -6.03
N GLN A 66 -19.17 -18.38 -5.20
CA GLN A 66 -20.54 -17.88 -5.32
C GLN A 66 -20.77 -16.52 -4.67
N CYS A 67 -19.74 -15.92 -4.08
CA CYS A 67 -19.83 -14.64 -3.39
C CYS A 67 -19.21 -13.51 -4.22
N THR A 68 -19.85 -12.36 -4.22
CA THR A 68 -19.31 -11.09 -4.71
C THR A 68 -19.15 -10.11 -3.56
N VAL A 69 -17.96 -9.52 -3.44
CA VAL A 69 -17.62 -8.53 -2.41
C VAL A 69 -17.12 -7.26 -3.10
N ILE A 70 -17.61 -6.11 -2.66
CA ILE A 70 -17.06 -4.82 -3.08
C ILE A 70 -16.02 -4.39 -2.04
N ALA A 71 -14.79 -4.16 -2.50
CA ALA A 71 -13.70 -3.62 -1.70
C ALA A 71 -13.39 -2.18 -2.11
N ARG A 72 -13.14 -1.32 -1.13
CA ARG A 72 -12.75 0.08 -1.32
C ARG A 72 -11.46 0.37 -0.57
N ILE A 73 -10.49 0.96 -1.25
CA ILE A 73 -9.27 1.47 -0.62
C ILE A 73 -9.55 2.90 -0.17
N VAL A 74 -9.45 3.14 1.13
CA VAL A 74 -9.63 4.47 1.72
C VAL A 74 -8.27 4.98 2.16
N GLY A 75 -7.83 6.08 1.55
CA GLY A 75 -6.59 6.75 1.93
C GLY A 75 -6.66 7.29 3.35
N LEU A 76 -5.57 7.10 4.10
CA LEU A 76 -5.40 7.65 5.45
C LEU A 76 -4.50 8.87 5.39
N PRO A 77 -4.67 9.85 6.30
CA PRO A 77 -3.78 11.01 6.36
C PRO A 77 -2.35 10.58 6.71
N SER A 78 -1.39 11.11 5.95
CA SER A 78 0.04 10.99 6.27
C SER A 78 0.53 12.22 7.04
N LYS A 79 1.52 12.05 7.92
CA LYS A 79 2.13 13.18 8.63
C LYS A 79 2.79 14.12 7.62
N PRO A 80 2.67 15.45 7.79
CA PRO A 80 3.38 16.42 6.95
C PRO A 80 4.89 16.16 6.95
N GLY A 81 5.51 16.24 5.78
CA GLY A 81 6.95 15.98 5.61
C GLY A 81 7.35 14.50 5.55
N LEU A 82 6.43 13.55 5.74
CA LEU A 82 6.70 12.13 5.57
C LEU A 82 6.39 11.71 4.12
N VAL A 83 7.44 11.49 3.34
CA VAL A 83 7.35 10.87 2.01
C VAL A 83 7.47 9.36 2.17
N GLY A 84 6.61 8.58 1.49
CA GLY A 84 6.57 7.12 1.65
C GLY A 84 5.37 6.48 0.96
N PRO A 85 5.16 5.16 1.14
CA PRO A 85 3.97 4.48 0.64
C PRO A 85 2.70 5.17 1.11
N ARG A 86 1.68 5.19 0.26
CA ARG A 86 0.37 5.72 0.64
C ARG A 86 -0.17 4.87 1.78
N LEU A 87 -0.60 5.53 2.86
CA LEU A 87 -1.32 4.88 3.95
C LEU A 87 -2.78 4.69 3.53
N PHE A 88 -3.32 3.51 3.76
CA PHE A 88 -4.69 3.17 3.41
C PHE A 88 -5.28 2.10 4.33
N LYS A 89 -6.60 1.97 4.29
CA LYS A 89 -7.34 0.82 4.80
C LYS A 89 -8.23 0.24 3.72
N VAL A 90 -8.58 -1.04 3.85
CA VAL A 90 -9.57 -1.70 2.99
C VAL A 90 -10.90 -1.74 3.73
N GLU A 91 -11.94 -1.18 3.10
CA GLU A 91 -13.33 -1.32 3.54
C GLU A 91 -14.05 -2.29 2.63
N LEU A 92 -14.79 -3.23 3.23
CA LEU A 92 -15.60 -4.19 2.50
C LEU A 92 -17.07 -3.86 2.72
N ASP A 93 -17.84 -3.85 1.63
CA ASP A 93 -19.30 -3.91 1.73
C ASP A 93 -19.72 -5.34 2.11
N ARG A 94 -20.98 -5.53 2.56
CA ARG A 94 -21.48 -6.87 2.90
C ARG A 94 -21.34 -7.82 1.71
N PRO A 95 -20.73 -9.01 1.89
CA PRO A 95 -20.69 -10.04 0.86
C PRO A 95 -22.10 -10.39 0.40
N ARG A 96 -22.28 -10.52 -0.91
CA ARG A 96 -23.49 -11.08 -1.51
C ARG A 96 -23.15 -12.47 -2.02
N CYS A 97 -23.74 -13.49 -1.42
CA CYS A 97 -23.54 -14.88 -1.79
C CYS A 97 -24.89 -15.44 -2.25
N ASP A 98 -24.88 -16.14 -3.37
CA ASP A 98 -26.05 -16.82 -3.93
C ASP A 98 -26.24 -18.22 -3.32
#